data_AF-A0A1I2PCZ4-F1
#
_entry.id   AF-A0A1I2PCZ4-F1
#
_cell.length_a   1.000
_cell.length_b   1.000
_cell.length_c   1.000
_cell.angle_alpha   90.00
_cell.angle_beta   90.00
_cell.angle_gamma   90.00
#
_symmetry.space_group_name_H-M   'P 1'
#
loop_
_entity.id
_entity.type
_entity.pdbx_description
1 polymer ?
#
loop_
_entity_poly.entity_id
_entity_poly.type
_entity_poly.pdbx_seq_one_letter_code
_entity_poly.pdbx_strand_id
1 'polypeptide(L)'
;MIDTNKMISLNPEELLKELYGEELRTKKDVLQYIEMAKILKKTEGVPDSLKEGTYKLISDSIDNMHGKVKPNTIMFLKNQLKTDLGKLVKGKEEFEESSFIKFFKRAYPEGKRTKSFTYVIQDNSMILDEQIWTTLTYINRESMRGQLFLSAQEKKEIIEMIGKLMDKGNIKYVNQVKSMDKLLRKLNIKIVEGDNGFEIEEMKNSKR
;
A
#
# COMPACT_ATOMS: atom_id res chain seq x y z
N MET A 1 7.10 18.76 -31.76
CA MET A 1 5.66 18.67 -31.50
C MET A 1 5.20 17.35 -32.11
N ILE A 2 4.59 16.46 -31.33
CA ILE A 2 4.05 15.20 -31.86
C ILE A 2 2.86 15.50 -32.77
N ASP A 3 2.72 14.76 -33.86
CA ASP A 3 1.49 14.78 -34.66
C ASP A 3 0.35 14.22 -33.83
N THR A 4 -0.69 15.03 -33.58
CA THR A 4 -1.85 14.66 -32.79
C THR A 4 -2.61 13.48 -33.37
N ASN A 5 -2.62 13.30 -34.69
CA ASN A 5 -3.27 12.15 -35.33
C ASN A 5 -2.47 10.86 -35.10
N LYS A 6 -1.14 10.94 -35.14
CA LYS A 6 -0.25 9.83 -34.78
C LYS A 6 -0.37 9.47 -33.30
N MET A 7 -0.51 10.46 -32.43
CA MET A 7 -0.62 10.27 -30.97
C MET A 7 -1.85 9.43 -30.59
N ILE A 8 -3.00 9.67 -31.22
CA ILE A 8 -4.28 9.03 -30.89
C ILE A 8 -4.24 7.51 -31.14
N SER A 9 -3.39 7.05 -32.07
CA SER A 9 -3.22 5.62 -32.37
C SER A 9 -2.20 4.89 -31.50
N LEU A 10 -1.46 5.60 -30.64
CA LEU A 10 -0.43 4.99 -29.78
C LEU A 10 -1.05 4.30 -28.58
N ASN A 11 -0.37 3.28 -28.05
CA ASN A 11 -0.59 2.79 -26.70
C ASN A 11 0.21 3.62 -25.65
N PRO A 12 -0.03 3.43 -24.34
CA PRO A 12 0.66 4.20 -23.29
C PRO A 12 2.19 4.10 -23.32
N GLU A 13 2.74 2.92 -23.57
CA GLU A 13 4.18 2.66 -23.62
C GLU A 13 4.83 3.32 -24.83
N GLU A 14 4.17 3.25 -25.99
CA GLU A 14 4.58 3.93 -27.21
C GLU A 14 4.53 5.45 -27.05
N LEU A 15 3.49 5.97 -26.38
CA LEU A 15 3.37 7.38 -26.06
C LEU A 15 4.49 7.85 -25.14
N LEU A 16 4.85 7.06 -24.12
CA LEU A 16 6.02 7.34 -23.27
C LEU A 16 7.29 7.43 -24.09
N LYS A 17 7.53 6.45 -24.95
CA LYS A 17 8.73 6.41 -25.80
C LYS A 17 8.80 7.59 -26.77
N GLU A 18 7.67 7.99 -27.35
CA GLU A 18 7.61 9.09 -28.31
C GLU A 18 7.74 10.47 -27.64
N LEU A 19 7.16 10.66 -26.44
CA LEU A 19 7.20 11.95 -25.74
C LEU A 19 8.48 12.15 -24.92
N TYR A 20 8.97 11.09 -24.27
CA TYR A 20 10.06 11.16 -23.30
C TYR A 20 11.28 10.34 -23.71
N GLY A 21 11.07 9.11 -24.18
CA GLY A 21 12.14 8.26 -24.71
C GLY A 21 12.90 7.41 -23.69
N GLU A 22 12.63 7.58 -22.40
CA GLU A 22 13.27 6.82 -21.30
C GLU A 22 12.24 6.17 -20.35
N GLU A 23 12.71 5.26 -19.50
CA GLU A 23 11.88 4.65 -18.44
C GLU A 23 11.71 5.60 -17.24
N LEU A 24 10.56 5.52 -16.58
CA LEU A 24 10.22 6.35 -15.42
C LEU A 24 10.83 5.76 -14.14
N ARG A 25 12.13 5.99 -13.90
CA ARG A 25 12.86 5.37 -12.77
C ARG A 25 13.10 6.32 -11.59
N THR A 26 13.05 7.63 -11.82
CA THR A 26 13.33 8.65 -10.81
C THR A 26 12.19 9.66 -10.65
N LYS A 27 12.24 10.42 -9.56
CA LYS A 27 11.35 11.57 -9.33
C LYS A 27 11.35 12.54 -10.51
N LYS A 28 12.52 12.80 -11.10
CA LYS A 28 12.66 13.77 -12.20
C LYS A 28 11.93 13.27 -13.44
N ASP A 29 12.12 12.00 -13.78
CA ASP A 29 11.56 11.36 -14.98
C ASP A 29 10.03 11.37 -14.93
N VAL A 30 9.47 10.97 -13.78
CA VAL A 30 8.02 10.99 -13.55
C VAL A 30 7.44 12.40 -13.70
N LEU A 31 8.08 13.42 -13.10
CA LEU A 31 7.57 14.79 -13.18
C LEU A 31 7.65 15.35 -14.60
N GLN A 32 8.73 15.07 -15.32
CA GLN A 32 8.88 15.50 -16.71
C GLN A 32 7.83 14.84 -17.60
N TYR A 33 7.61 13.55 -17.43
CA TYR A 33 6.61 12.85 -18.23
C TYR A 33 5.16 13.25 -17.87
N ILE A 34 4.85 13.50 -16.59
CA ILE A 34 3.55 14.07 -16.20
C ILE A 34 3.28 15.39 -16.94
N GLU A 35 4.29 16.27 -17.03
CA GLU A 35 4.16 17.54 -17.73
C GLU A 35 3.90 17.33 -19.23
N MET A 36 4.64 16.42 -19.87
CA MET A 36 4.46 16.10 -21.29
C MET A 36 3.09 15.47 -21.57
N ALA A 37 2.65 14.54 -20.72
CA ALA A 37 1.38 13.84 -20.84
C ALA A 37 0.15 14.75 -20.66
N LYS A 38 0.31 16.00 -20.19
CA LYS A 38 -0.78 17.01 -20.18
C LYS A 38 -1.32 17.31 -21.57
N ILE A 39 -0.59 16.97 -22.64
CA ILE A 39 -1.10 17.05 -24.02
C ILE A 39 -2.42 16.27 -24.19
N LEU A 40 -2.59 15.15 -23.48
CA LEU A 40 -3.81 14.32 -23.51
C LEU A 40 -5.07 15.05 -23.02
N LYS A 41 -4.91 16.15 -22.26
CA LYS A 41 -6.01 17.02 -21.84
C LYS A 41 -6.43 18.03 -22.92
N LYS A 42 -5.49 18.41 -23.78
CA LYS A 42 -5.65 19.49 -24.76
C LYS A 42 -6.04 18.96 -26.14
N THR A 43 -5.72 17.71 -26.43
CA THR A 43 -6.00 17.07 -27.72
C THR A 43 -7.40 16.48 -27.74
N GLU A 44 -8.20 16.89 -28.72
CA GLU A 44 -9.50 16.29 -29.00
C GLU A 44 -9.36 14.91 -29.65
N GLY A 45 -10.36 14.05 -29.49
CA GLY A 45 -10.37 12.71 -30.10
C GLY A 45 -9.46 11.67 -29.42
N VAL A 46 -8.78 12.03 -28.32
CA VAL A 46 -7.94 11.09 -27.57
C VAL A 46 -8.79 10.01 -26.90
N PRO A 47 -8.53 8.71 -27.17
CA PRO A 47 -9.26 7.60 -26.58
C PRO A 47 -9.13 7.56 -25.06
N ASP A 48 -10.21 7.19 -24.37
CA ASP A 48 -10.19 7.03 -22.92
C ASP A 48 -9.21 5.92 -22.49
N SER A 49 -9.05 4.86 -23.30
CA SER A 49 -8.07 3.80 -23.06
C SER A 49 -6.63 4.32 -23.00
N LEU A 50 -6.26 5.27 -23.88
CA LEU A 50 -4.92 5.87 -23.88
C LEU A 50 -4.74 6.77 -22.65
N LYS A 51 -5.76 7.54 -22.29
CA LYS A 51 -5.77 8.40 -21.08
C LYS A 51 -5.59 7.59 -19.80
N GLU A 52 -6.43 6.57 -19.62
CA GLU A 52 -6.43 5.70 -18.43
C GLU A 52 -5.16 4.87 -18.37
N GLY A 53 -4.74 4.28 -19.49
CA GLY A 53 -3.50 3.51 -19.57
C GLY A 53 -2.26 4.34 -19.28
N THR A 54 -2.20 5.59 -19.77
CA THR A 54 -1.08 6.50 -19.46
C THR A 54 -1.05 6.86 -17.98
N TYR A 55 -2.21 7.17 -17.39
CA TYR A 55 -2.29 7.45 -15.95
C TYR A 55 -1.81 6.24 -15.13
N LYS A 56 -2.28 5.05 -15.47
CA LYS A 56 -1.92 3.80 -14.81
C LYS A 56 -0.42 3.50 -14.94
N LEU A 57 0.16 3.63 -16.14
CA LEU A 57 1.59 3.44 -16.39
C LEU A 57 2.44 4.31 -15.45
N ILE A 58 2.06 5.59 -15.29
CA ILE A 58 2.78 6.50 -14.38
C ILE A 58 2.58 6.09 -12.93
N SER A 59 1.36 5.71 -12.54
CA SER A 59 1.06 5.24 -11.19
C SER A 59 1.87 4.00 -10.82
N ASP A 60 1.88 2.99 -11.69
CA ASP A 60 2.64 1.76 -11.52
C ASP A 60 4.15 2.04 -11.45
N SER A 61 4.64 2.98 -12.27
CA SER A 61 6.03 3.43 -12.22
C SER A 61 6.38 4.09 -10.88
N ILE A 62 5.48 4.91 -10.32
CA ILE A 62 5.64 5.50 -8.99
C ILE A 62 5.64 4.41 -7.91
N ASP A 63 4.75 3.43 -8.00
CA ASP A 63 4.68 2.32 -7.03
C ASP A 63 5.92 1.44 -7.06
N ASN A 64 6.48 1.19 -8.23
CA ASN A 64 7.75 0.46 -8.39
C ASN A 64 8.98 1.19 -7.82
N MET A 65 8.84 2.46 -7.41
CA MET A 65 9.88 3.22 -6.69
C MET A 65 9.85 3.01 -5.18
N HIS A 66 8.84 2.32 -4.62
CA HIS A 66 8.82 1.98 -3.20
C HIS A 66 10.12 1.25 -2.80
N GLY A 67 10.67 1.60 -1.64
CA GLY A 67 11.96 1.09 -1.15
C GLY A 67 13.21 1.74 -1.75
N LYS A 68 13.13 2.35 -2.95
CA LYS A 68 14.25 3.09 -3.59
C LYS A 68 14.18 4.59 -3.33
N VAL A 69 12.97 5.12 -3.17
CA VAL A 69 12.69 6.54 -3.01
C VAL A 69 12.01 6.78 -1.66
N LYS A 70 12.27 7.95 -1.05
CA LYS A 70 11.67 8.28 0.24
C LYS A 70 10.14 8.32 0.12
N PRO A 71 9.41 7.67 1.07
CA PRO A 71 8.03 7.96 1.42
C PRO A 71 7.36 9.26 0.92
N ASN A 72 7.81 10.40 1.44
CA ASN A 72 7.24 11.71 1.13
C ASN A 72 7.33 12.08 -0.35
N THR A 73 8.31 11.52 -1.07
CA THR A 73 8.47 11.74 -2.50
C THR A 73 7.45 10.93 -3.29
N ILE A 74 7.20 9.66 -2.92
CA ILE A 74 6.13 8.86 -3.54
C ILE A 74 4.79 9.57 -3.40
N MET A 75 4.48 10.04 -2.18
CA MET A 75 3.27 10.83 -1.92
C MET A 75 3.20 12.09 -2.80
N PHE A 76 4.31 12.85 -2.90
CA PHE A 76 4.38 14.03 -3.73
C PHE A 76 4.08 13.71 -5.20
N LEU A 77 4.67 12.64 -5.74
CA LEU A 77 4.46 12.21 -7.13
C LEU A 77 3.02 11.77 -7.39
N LYS A 78 2.42 10.96 -6.50
CA LYS A 78 1.00 10.57 -6.62
C LYS A 78 0.06 11.76 -6.59
N ASN A 79 0.31 12.73 -5.71
CA ASN A 79 -0.48 13.96 -5.63
C ASN A 79 -0.31 14.83 -6.88
N GLN A 80 0.90 14.90 -7.43
CA GLN A 80 1.15 15.62 -8.68
C GLN A 80 0.41 14.96 -9.84
N LEU A 81 0.53 13.63 -9.99
CA LEU A 81 -0.18 12.84 -10.99
C LEU A 81 -1.70 13.05 -10.90
N LYS A 82 -2.26 12.97 -9.69
CA LYS A 82 -3.69 13.19 -9.45
C LYS A 82 -4.13 14.61 -9.80
N THR A 83 -3.37 15.62 -9.41
CA THR A 83 -3.66 17.03 -9.74
C THR A 83 -3.62 17.27 -11.24
N ASP A 84 -2.58 16.76 -11.89
CA ASP A 84 -2.27 17.09 -13.27
C ASP A 84 -2.91 16.19 -14.31
N LEU A 85 -3.29 14.96 -13.97
CA LEU A 85 -3.87 14.00 -14.91
C LEU A 85 -5.07 13.23 -14.33
N GLY A 86 -5.41 13.37 -13.04
CA GLY A 86 -6.50 12.60 -12.42
C GLY A 86 -7.90 12.83 -13.01
N LYS A 87 -8.13 13.93 -13.72
CA LYS A 87 -9.37 14.16 -14.48
C LYS A 87 -9.49 13.30 -15.75
N LEU A 88 -8.40 12.67 -16.18
CA LEU A 88 -8.36 11.82 -17.37
C LEU A 88 -8.90 10.41 -17.11
N VAL A 89 -9.01 10.00 -15.84
CA VAL A 89 -9.45 8.66 -15.43
C VAL A 89 -10.92 8.75 -14.99
N LYS A 90 -11.80 7.93 -15.59
CA LYS A 90 -13.21 7.86 -15.18
C LYS A 90 -13.33 6.84 -14.04
N GLY A 91 -13.63 7.35 -12.85
CA GLY A 91 -13.73 6.55 -11.63
C GLY A 91 -12.54 6.79 -10.73
N LYS A 92 -12.79 6.96 -9.43
CA LYS A 92 -11.72 6.87 -8.45
C LYS A 92 -11.20 5.43 -8.57
N GLU A 93 -9.93 5.24 -8.89
CA GLU A 93 -9.26 3.97 -8.56
C GLU A 93 -9.41 3.80 -7.05
N GLU A 94 -10.40 3.02 -6.64
CA GLU A 94 -10.47 2.48 -5.30
C GLU A 94 -9.38 1.42 -5.25
N PHE A 95 -8.16 1.84 -4.86
CA PHE A 95 -7.16 0.89 -4.41
C PHE A 95 -7.84 0.00 -3.37
N GLU A 96 -7.87 -1.31 -3.60
CA GLU A 96 -8.43 -2.25 -2.64
C GLU A 96 -7.71 -2.04 -1.31
N GLU A 97 -8.41 -1.42 -0.36
CA GLU A 97 -7.84 -1.08 0.92
C GLU A 97 -7.49 -2.38 1.66
N SER A 98 -6.20 -2.55 1.96
CA SER A 98 -5.70 -3.65 2.80
C SER A 98 -6.61 -3.84 4.01
N SER A 99 -6.98 -5.08 4.25
CA SER A 99 -7.82 -5.48 5.37
C SER A 99 -7.19 -5.08 6.72
N PHE A 100 -5.86 -5.14 6.84
CA PHE A 100 -5.15 -4.64 8.02
C PHE A 100 -5.31 -3.12 8.20
N ILE A 101 -5.33 -2.34 7.12
CA ILE A 101 -5.53 -0.88 7.20
C ILE A 101 -6.91 -0.50 7.71
N LYS A 102 -7.93 -1.33 7.43
CA LYS A 102 -9.27 -1.15 8.03
C LYS A 102 -9.20 -1.24 9.56
N PHE A 103 -8.45 -2.21 10.11
CA PHE A 103 -8.22 -2.30 11.56
C PHE A 103 -7.37 -1.15 12.08
N PHE A 104 -6.32 -0.77 11.36
CA PHE A 104 -5.48 0.37 11.71
C PHE A 104 -6.31 1.67 11.84
N LYS A 105 -7.18 1.97 10.86
CA LYS A 105 -8.07 3.15 10.92
C LYS A 105 -8.99 3.13 12.14
N ARG A 106 -9.45 1.96 12.57
CA ARG A 106 -10.33 1.79 13.75
C ARG A 106 -9.56 1.88 15.07
N ALA A 107 -8.31 1.44 15.10
CA ALA A 107 -7.44 1.55 16.27
C ALA A 107 -7.10 3.02 16.59
N TYR A 108 -7.13 3.91 15.59
CA TYR A 108 -6.85 5.35 15.72
C TYR A 108 -8.09 6.20 15.36
N PRO A 109 -8.99 6.47 16.33
CA PRO A 109 -10.18 7.28 16.11
C PRO A 109 -9.85 8.74 15.76
N GLU A 110 -10.83 9.43 15.17
CA GLU A 110 -10.72 10.83 14.77
C GLU A 110 -10.34 11.72 15.97
N GLY A 111 -9.40 12.65 15.74
CA GLY A 111 -8.79 13.48 16.79
C GLY A 111 -7.54 12.87 17.46
N LYS A 112 -7.26 11.57 17.30
CA LYS A 112 -6.03 10.92 17.81
C LYS A 112 -5.02 10.56 16.71
N ARG A 113 -5.29 11.00 15.47
CA ARG A 113 -4.47 10.69 14.29
C ARG A 113 -3.32 11.70 14.17
N THR A 114 -2.11 11.19 14.08
CA THR A 114 -0.89 12.00 13.89
C THR A 114 -0.51 12.05 12.41
N LYS A 115 0.53 12.84 12.07
CA LYS A 115 1.09 12.86 10.72
C LYS A 115 1.54 11.46 10.25
N SER A 116 2.09 10.64 11.17
CA SER A 116 2.49 9.26 10.85
C SER A 116 1.30 8.35 10.55
N PHE A 117 0.11 8.63 11.07
CA PHE A 117 -1.11 7.92 10.66
C PHE A 117 -1.41 8.18 9.18
N THR A 118 -1.37 9.44 8.74
CA THR A 118 -1.62 9.81 7.34
C THR A 118 -0.64 9.12 6.38
N TYR A 119 0.64 9.03 6.77
CA TYR A 119 1.63 8.33 5.97
C TYR A 119 1.32 6.84 5.79
N VAL A 120 0.87 6.16 6.85
CA VAL A 120 0.47 4.74 6.77
C VAL A 120 -0.77 4.55 5.90
N ILE A 121 -1.75 5.44 5.96
CA ILE A 121 -2.95 5.36 5.08
C ILE A 121 -2.57 5.50 3.60
N GLN A 122 -1.49 6.19 3.30
CA GLN A 122 -1.01 6.42 1.94
C GLN A 122 -0.05 5.33 1.46
N ASP A 123 0.72 4.74 2.38
CA ASP A 123 1.70 3.69 2.13
C ASP A 123 1.82 2.80 3.38
N ASN A 124 1.25 1.61 3.28
CA ASN A 124 1.20 0.66 4.37
C ASN A 124 2.60 0.16 4.77
N SER A 125 3.61 0.28 3.89
CA SER A 125 4.99 -0.11 4.20
C SER A 125 5.64 0.81 5.24
N MET A 126 5.11 2.01 5.44
CA MET A 126 5.61 2.96 6.44
C MET A 126 5.10 2.69 7.86
N ILE A 127 4.31 1.64 8.05
CA ILE A 127 3.76 1.32 9.36
C ILE A 127 4.87 1.03 10.37
N LEU A 128 4.83 1.73 11.50
CA LEU A 128 5.80 1.59 12.58
C LEU A 128 5.45 0.41 13.49
N ASP A 129 6.42 -0.13 14.20
CA ASP A 129 6.22 -1.28 15.10
C ASP A 129 5.16 -0.99 16.18
N GLU A 130 5.21 0.21 16.76
CA GLU A 130 4.21 0.70 17.72
C GLU A 130 2.80 0.76 17.11
N GLN A 131 2.70 1.09 15.82
CA GLN A 131 1.44 1.17 15.09
C GLN A 131 0.88 -0.21 14.75
N ILE A 132 1.75 -1.15 14.37
CA ILE A 132 1.39 -2.56 14.23
C ILE A 132 0.88 -3.07 15.59
N TRP A 133 1.66 -2.89 16.67
CA TRP A 133 1.30 -3.33 18.01
C TRP A 133 -0.03 -2.74 18.51
N THR A 134 -0.25 -1.43 18.34
CA THR A 134 -1.50 -0.77 18.72
C THR A 134 -2.69 -1.38 17.98
N THR A 135 -2.52 -1.67 16.69
CA THR A 135 -3.56 -2.28 15.85
C THR A 135 -3.85 -3.72 16.27
N LEU A 136 -2.81 -4.53 16.52
CA LEU A 136 -2.95 -5.89 17.04
C LEU A 136 -3.64 -5.90 18.41
N THR A 137 -3.32 -4.94 19.27
CA THR A 137 -3.97 -4.77 20.58
C THR A 137 -5.46 -4.49 20.44
N TYR A 138 -5.84 -3.63 19.49
CA TYR A 138 -7.24 -3.39 19.16
C TYR A 138 -7.92 -4.68 18.67
N ILE A 139 -7.34 -5.37 17.69
CA ILE A 139 -7.89 -6.63 17.14
C ILE A 139 -8.04 -7.70 18.23
N ASN A 140 -7.05 -7.86 19.11
CA ASN A 140 -7.10 -8.79 20.23
C ASN A 140 -8.25 -8.45 21.19
N ARG A 141 -8.46 -7.16 21.51
CA ARG A 141 -9.57 -6.70 22.35
C ARG A 141 -10.93 -7.02 21.72
N GLU A 142 -11.10 -6.75 20.43
CA GLU A 142 -12.36 -7.07 19.72
C GLU A 142 -12.56 -8.59 19.60
N SER A 143 -11.48 -9.35 19.49
CA SER A 143 -11.48 -10.82 19.53
C SER A 143 -11.92 -11.36 20.89
N MET A 144 -11.47 -10.76 21.99
CA MET A 144 -11.88 -11.12 23.36
C MET A 144 -13.37 -10.88 23.59
N ARG A 145 -13.94 -9.82 22.99
CA ARG A 145 -15.36 -9.49 23.09
C ARG A 145 -16.27 -10.41 22.25
N GLY A 146 -15.69 -11.29 21.43
CA GLY A 146 -16.44 -12.16 20.53
C GLY A 146 -17.07 -11.43 19.33
N GLN A 147 -16.72 -10.16 19.12
CA GLN A 147 -17.31 -9.29 18.09
C GLN A 147 -16.58 -9.33 16.76
N LEU A 148 -15.46 -10.07 16.68
CA LEU A 148 -14.60 -10.09 15.50
C LEU A 148 -14.51 -11.49 14.86
N PHE A 149 -15.00 -11.57 13.63
CA PHE A 149 -14.76 -12.69 12.70
C PHE A 149 -13.75 -12.22 11.66
N LEU A 150 -12.69 -13.00 11.46
CA LEU A 150 -11.63 -12.71 10.50
C LEU A 150 -11.75 -13.65 9.30
N SER A 151 -11.89 -13.07 8.12
CA SER A 151 -11.77 -13.77 6.83
C SER A 151 -10.37 -14.34 6.63
N ALA A 152 -10.19 -15.26 5.67
CA ALA A 152 -8.89 -15.83 5.35
C ALA A 152 -7.86 -14.75 4.95
N GLN A 153 -8.28 -13.76 4.17
CA GLN A 153 -7.43 -12.65 3.75
C GLN A 153 -7.02 -11.76 4.93
N GLU A 154 -7.95 -11.41 5.82
CA GLU A 154 -7.64 -10.65 7.04
C GLU A 154 -6.63 -11.39 7.92
N LYS A 155 -6.80 -12.70 8.11
CA LYS A 155 -5.84 -13.50 8.89
C LYS A 155 -4.45 -13.45 8.27
N LYS A 156 -4.35 -13.63 6.96
CA LYS A 156 -3.08 -13.59 6.23
C LYS A 156 -2.36 -12.27 6.43
N GLU A 157 -3.06 -11.15 6.24
CA GLU A 157 -2.47 -9.81 6.40
C GLU A 157 -2.07 -9.51 7.85
N ILE A 158 -2.86 -9.96 8.84
CA ILE A 158 -2.49 -9.83 10.26
C ILE A 158 -1.23 -10.64 10.58
N ILE A 159 -1.13 -11.88 10.08
CA ILE A 159 0.04 -12.74 10.28
C ILE A 159 1.28 -12.09 9.65
N GLU A 160 1.16 -11.50 8.45
CA GLU A 160 2.27 -10.78 7.81
C GLU A 160 2.80 -9.64 8.69
N MET A 161 1.89 -8.87 9.32
CA MET A 161 2.29 -7.78 10.21
C MET A 161 2.92 -8.28 11.52
N ILE A 162 2.46 -9.42 12.05
CA ILE A 162 3.14 -10.09 13.17
C ILE A 162 4.54 -10.53 12.73
N GLY A 163 4.69 -11.09 11.53
CA GLY A 163 5.97 -11.50 10.95
C GLY A 163 6.98 -10.34 10.93
N LYS A 164 6.56 -9.16 10.45
CA LYS A 164 7.40 -7.95 10.45
C LYS A 164 7.92 -7.57 11.84
N LEU A 165 7.13 -7.80 12.90
CA LEU A 165 7.60 -7.58 14.28
C LEU A 165 8.59 -8.64 14.74
N MET A 166 8.39 -9.90 14.32
CA MET A 166 9.28 -11.01 14.66
C MET A 166 10.64 -10.87 13.97
N ASP A 167 10.65 -10.52 12.68
CA ASP A 167 11.86 -10.31 11.87
C ASP A 167 12.77 -9.23 12.48
N LYS A 168 12.18 -8.19 13.08
CA LYS A 168 12.92 -7.13 13.78
C LYS A 168 13.44 -7.54 15.15
N GLY A 169 12.89 -8.61 15.73
CA GLY A 169 13.36 -9.19 17.00
C GLY A 169 13.22 -8.28 18.23
N ASN A 170 12.43 -7.19 18.18
CA ASN A 170 12.29 -6.30 19.33
C ASN A 170 11.52 -6.99 20.45
N ILE A 171 12.24 -7.39 21.52
CA ILE A 171 11.73 -8.18 22.65
C ILE A 171 10.47 -7.57 23.27
N LYS A 172 10.36 -6.24 23.35
CA LYS A 172 9.15 -5.56 23.86
C LYS A 172 7.92 -6.00 23.07
N TYR A 173 7.96 -5.84 21.75
CA TYR A 173 6.83 -6.14 20.88
C TYR A 173 6.60 -7.65 20.74
N VAL A 174 7.67 -8.45 20.68
CA VAL A 174 7.57 -9.91 20.67
C VAL A 174 6.79 -10.42 21.88
N ASN A 175 7.17 -10.00 23.09
CA ASN A 175 6.51 -10.43 24.32
C ASN A 175 5.07 -9.93 24.39
N GLN A 176 4.82 -8.70 23.93
CA GLN A 176 3.47 -8.16 23.84
C GLN A 176 2.58 -8.99 22.91
N VAL A 177 3.06 -9.39 21.73
CA VAL A 177 2.28 -10.22 20.80
C VAL A 177 2.11 -11.64 21.34
N LYS A 178 3.16 -12.23 21.94
CA LYS A 178 3.08 -13.55 22.62
C LYS A 178 1.95 -13.59 23.66
N SER A 179 1.68 -12.48 24.35
CA SER A 179 0.61 -12.39 25.35
C SER A 179 -0.81 -12.29 24.76
N MET A 180 -0.97 -12.12 23.44
CA MET A 180 -2.28 -11.95 22.78
C MET A 180 -2.95 -13.29 22.44
N ASP A 181 -3.15 -14.15 23.45
CA ASP A 181 -3.64 -15.53 23.27
C ASP A 181 -4.92 -15.65 22.43
N LYS A 182 -5.86 -14.71 22.57
CA LYS A 182 -7.13 -14.77 21.84
C LYS A 182 -6.95 -14.49 20.36
N LEU A 183 -6.10 -13.52 20.01
CA LEU A 183 -5.73 -13.24 18.64
C LEU A 183 -4.97 -14.42 18.04
N LEU A 184 -3.91 -14.90 18.72
CA LEU A 184 -3.07 -16.00 18.25
C LEU A 184 -3.89 -17.28 17.97
N ARG A 185 -4.83 -17.64 18.87
CA ARG A 185 -5.76 -18.76 18.66
C ARG A 185 -6.69 -18.55 17.46
N LYS A 186 -7.22 -17.34 17.24
CA LYS A 186 -8.07 -17.04 16.06
C LYS A 186 -7.30 -17.13 14.75
N LEU A 187 -6.03 -16.77 14.78
CA LEU A 187 -5.10 -16.89 13.66
C LEU A 187 -4.55 -18.32 13.49
N ASN A 188 -4.75 -19.20 14.49
CA ASN A 188 -4.20 -20.56 14.55
C ASN A 188 -2.67 -20.60 14.48
N ILE A 189 -2.01 -19.66 15.15
CA ILE A 189 -0.54 -19.56 15.19
C ILE A 189 -0.03 -19.39 16.63
N LYS A 190 1.23 -19.75 16.85
CA LYS A 190 2.01 -19.42 18.06
C LYS A 190 3.33 -18.77 17.65
N ILE A 191 3.92 -18.02 18.57
CA ILE A 191 5.25 -17.44 18.39
C ILE A 191 6.23 -18.26 19.23
N VAL A 192 7.23 -18.84 18.57
CA VAL A 192 8.30 -19.63 19.18
C VAL A 192 9.63 -18.89 19.09
N GLU A 193 10.60 -19.34 19.87
CA GLU A 193 11.98 -18.91 19.77
C GLU A 193 12.76 -20.04 19.10
N GLY A 194 13.42 -19.74 17.99
CA GLY A 194 14.26 -20.64 17.21
C GLY A 194 15.70 -20.12 17.16
N ASP A 195 16.56 -20.85 16.45
CA ASP A 195 18.00 -20.56 16.42
C ASP A 195 18.35 -19.18 15.83
N ASN A 196 17.47 -18.64 14.98
CA ASN A 196 17.65 -17.34 14.32
C ASN A 196 16.74 -16.22 14.85
N GLY A 197 16.09 -16.42 16.01
CA GLY A 197 15.23 -15.42 16.64
C GLY A 197 13.81 -15.91 16.88
N PHE A 198 12.81 -15.06 16.63
CA PHE A 198 11.40 -15.41 16.87
C PHE A 198 10.71 -15.81 15.57
N GLU A 199 9.94 -16.90 15.62
CA GLU A 199 9.27 -17.46 14.44
C GLU A 199 7.78 -17.69 14.70
N ILE A 200 6.99 -17.66 13.62
CA ILE A 200 5.56 -17.96 13.66
C ILE A 200 5.36 -19.42 13.24
N GLU A 201 4.75 -20.21 14.10
CA GLU A 201 4.38 -21.60 13.79
C GLU A 201 2.86 -21.77 13.80
N GLU A 202 2.33 -22.53 12.84
CA GLU A 202 0.93 -22.94 12.88
C GLU A 202 0.66 -23.89 14.05
N MET A 203 -0.45 -23.65 14.75
CA MET A 203 -0.92 -24.57 15.78
C MET A 203 -1.49 -25.82 15.10
N LYS A 204 -0.80 -26.96 15.24
CA LYS A 204 -1.37 -28.26 14.90
C LYS A 204 -2.52 -28.53 15.87
N ASN A 205 -3.75 -28.46 15.37
CA ASN A 205 -4.91 -28.93 16.12
C ASN A 205 -4.75 -30.44 16.32
N SER A 206 -4.25 -30.83 17.50
CA SER A 206 -4.39 -32.21 17.95
C SER A 206 -5.88 -32.43 18.14
N LYS A 207 -6.50 -33.16 17.20
CA LYS A 207 -7.87 -33.64 17.31
C LYS A 207 -8.07 -34.21 18.72
N ARG A 208 -9.04 -33.65 19.45
CA ARG A 208 -9.68 -34.31 20.59
C ARG A 208 -11.09 -34.68 20.15
#